data_AF-A0A2I0TDR4-F1
#
_entry.id   AF-A0A2I0TDR4-F1
#
_cell.length_a   1.000
_cell.length_b   1.000
_cell.length_c   1.000
_cell.angle_alpha   90.00
_cell.angle_beta   90.00
_cell.angle_gamma   90.00
#
_symmetry.space_group_name_H-M   'P 1'
#
loop_
_entity.id
_entity.type
_entity.pdbx_description
1 polymer ?
#
loop_
_entity_poly.entity_id
_entity_poly.type
_entity_poly.pdbx_seq_one_letter_code
_entity_poly.pdbx_strand_id
1 'polypeptide(L)'
;MKKTVPQCISKSMDPIAGQLSNTIAAKLAAVEGTLKESITKLVKSKNLTDAVVRATADTLQGPIQAAYREAFQSVVLPAFEKSCQSMFQQINDTFKQGTQECDYLEEAVMHLDHSDPITRDHMGSVMNQVRQKLFQFLQVEPHNTLSKPARRLMIMLQGLVTPGMT
;
A
#
# COMPACT_ATOMS: atom_id res chain seq x y z
N MET A 1 57.89 -73.56 -39.39
CA MET A 1 56.42 -73.47 -39.30
C MET A 1 55.98 -72.01 -39.41
N LYS A 2 55.71 -71.50 -40.61
CA LYS A 2 55.00 -70.22 -40.79
C LYS A 2 53.68 -70.55 -41.49
N LYS A 3 52.58 -70.28 -40.79
CA LYS A 3 51.22 -70.71 -41.11
C LYS A 3 50.71 -70.02 -42.38
N THR A 4 50.66 -70.73 -43.49
CA THR A 4 49.97 -70.28 -44.70
C THR A 4 48.47 -70.48 -44.49
N VAL A 5 47.75 -69.43 -44.13
CA VAL A 5 46.28 -69.45 -44.19
C VAL A 5 45.91 -69.54 -45.68
N PRO A 6 45.08 -70.52 -46.12
CA PRO A 6 44.69 -70.66 -47.52
C PRO A 6 44.03 -69.38 -48.05
N GLN A 7 44.45 -68.88 -49.23
CA GLN A 7 43.93 -67.65 -49.86
C GLN A 7 42.39 -67.61 -49.98
N CYS A 8 41.73 -68.76 -50.04
CA CYS A 8 40.28 -68.87 -50.03
C CYS A 8 39.66 -68.33 -48.72
N ILE A 9 40.31 -68.52 -47.57
CA ILE A 9 39.81 -68.05 -46.27
C ILE A 9 39.97 -66.53 -46.13
N SER A 10 41.08 -65.97 -46.62
CA SER A 10 41.33 -64.52 -46.62
C SER A 10 40.31 -63.77 -47.48
N LYS A 11 40.04 -64.25 -48.72
CA LYS A 11 39.04 -63.64 -49.61
C LYS A 11 37.61 -63.70 -49.05
N SER A 12 37.30 -64.68 -48.21
CA SER A 12 36.01 -64.79 -47.53
C SER A 12 35.88 -63.92 -46.27
N MET A 13 36.99 -63.47 -45.67
CA MET A 13 36.98 -62.63 -44.46
C MET A 13 36.69 -61.15 -44.74
N ASP A 14 37.20 -60.60 -45.85
CA ASP A 14 36.98 -59.19 -46.22
C ASP A 14 35.49 -58.80 -46.32
N PRO A 15 34.61 -59.58 -46.98
CA PRO A 15 33.18 -59.26 -47.03
C PRO A 15 32.49 -59.38 -45.66
N ILE A 16 32.97 -60.25 -44.77
CA ILE A 16 32.43 -60.38 -43.40
C ILE A 16 32.80 -59.13 -42.58
N ALA A 17 34.05 -58.65 -42.68
CA ALA A 17 34.48 -57.43 -42.01
C ALA A 17 33.70 -56.20 -42.52
N GLY A 18 33.48 -56.10 -43.83
CA GLY A 18 32.65 -55.04 -44.43
C GLY A 18 31.19 -55.08 -43.98
N GLN A 19 30.56 -56.26 -43.97
CA GLN A 19 29.20 -56.44 -43.47
C GLN A 19 29.08 -56.10 -41.98
N LEU A 20 30.06 -56.49 -41.17
CA LEU A 20 30.11 -56.17 -39.75
C LEU A 20 30.21 -54.66 -39.53
N SER A 21 31.12 -53.98 -40.24
CA SER A 21 31.29 -52.52 -40.16
C SER A 21 30.01 -51.77 -40.56
N ASN A 22 29.34 -52.19 -41.63
CA ASN A 22 28.07 -51.60 -42.08
C ASN A 22 26.95 -51.84 -41.07
N THR A 23 26.90 -53.02 -40.46
CA THR A 23 25.91 -53.37 -39.43
C THR A 23 26.10 -52.54 -38.17
N ILE A 24 27.36 -52.35 -37.74
CA ILE A 24 27.70 -51.50 -36.59
C ILE A 24 27.28 -50.06 -36.88
N ALA A 25 27.64 -49.51 -38.04
CA ALA A 25 27.28 -48.14 -38.41
C ALA A 25 25.75 -47.93 -38.43
N ALA A 26 25.00 -48.87 -39.01
CA ALA A 26 23.54 -48.81 -39.06
C ALA A 26 22.90 -48.88 -37.65
N LYS A 27 23.41 -49.75 -36.77
CA LYS A 27 22.94 -49.84 -35.39
C LYS A 27 23.27 -48.58 -34.58
N LEU A 28 24.46 -48.00 -34.78
CA LEU A 28 24.86 -46.75 -34.13
C LEU A 28 23.93 -45.60 -34.53
N ALA A 29 23.66 -45.44 -35.82
CA ALA A 29 22.74 -44.41 -36.32
C ALA A 29 21.31 -44.60 -35.78
N ALA A 30 20.84 -45.84 -35.68
CA ALA A 30 19.53 -46.14 -35.10
C ALA A 30 19.47 -45.78 -33.60
N VAL A 31 20.52 -46.12 -32.84
CA VAL A 31 20.64 -45.78 -31.41
C VAL A 31 20.66 -44.26 -31.22
N GLU A 32 21.43 -43.54 -32.03
CA GLU A 32 21.51 -42.07 -31.98
C GLU A 32 20.15 -41.43 -32.29
N GLY A 33 19.43 -41.94 -33.28
CA GLY A 33 18.07 -41.51 -33.62
C GLY A 33 17.08 -41.71 -32.47
N THR A 34 17.06 -42.90 -31.88
CA THR A 34 16.22 -43.20 -30.71
C THR A 34 16.58 -42.32 -29.52
N LEU A 35 17.88 -42.13 -29.25
CA LEU A 35 18.34 -41.30 -28.14
C LEU A 35 17.89 -39.83 -28.29
N LYS A 36 18.03 -39.26 -29.49
CA LYS A 36 17.58 -37.89 -29.78
C LYS A 36 16.07 -37.74 -29.56
N GLU A 37 15.28 -38.71 -30.00
CA GLU A 37 13.83 -38.69 -29.82
C GLU A 37 13.45 -38.81 -28.33
N SER A 38 14.10 -39.71 -27.59
CA SER A 38 13.91 -39.90 -26.15
C SER A 38 14.24 -38.64 -25.36
N ILE A 39 15.37 -37.98 -25.64
CA ILE A 39 15.75 -36.71 -25.00
C ILE A 39 14.72 -35.62 -25.32
N THR A 40 14.30 -35.51 -26.58
CA THR A 40 13.30 -34.51 -26.99
C THR A 40 11.99 -34.70 -26.25
N LYS A 41 11.52 -35.94 -26.10
CA LYS A 41 10.31 -36.27 -25.34
C LYS A 41 10.47 -35.99 -23.85
N LEU A 42 11.63 -36.31 -23.27
CA LEU A 42 11.91 -36.07 -21.86
C LEU A 42 11.86 -34.57 -21.53
N VAL A 43 12.54 -33.74 -22.32
CA VAL A 43 12.62 -32.28 -22.11
C VAL A 43 11.25 -31.61 -22.27
N LYS A 44 10.41 -32.12 -23.17
CA LYS A 44 9.04 -31.63 -23.38
C LYS A 44 8.01 -32.30 -22.47
N SER A 45 8.44 -33.22 -21.62
CA SER A 45 7.52 -34.00 -20.80
C SER A 45 6.88 -33.10 -19.75
N LYS A 46 5.56 -33.25 -19.58
CA LYS A 46 4.80 -32.56 -18.54
C LYS A 46 5.39 -32.82 -17.15
N ASN A 47 5.86 -34.03 -16.88
CA ASN A 47 6.44 -34.39 -15.57
C ASN A 47 7.68 -33.55 -15.25
N LEU A 48 8.58 -33.35 -16.21
CA LEU A 48 9.76 -32.51 -16.00
C LEU A 48 9.36 -31.04 -15.82
N THR A 49 8.47 -30.53 -16.69
CA THR A 49 7.97 -29.16 -16.58
C THR A 49 7.31 -28.90 -15.22
N ASP A 50 6.42 -29.78 -14.77
CA ASP A 50 5.72 -29.66 -13.49
C ASP A 50 6.71 -29.72 -12.31
N ALA A 51 7.75 -30.56 -12.38
CA ALA A 51 8.78 -30.64 -11.36
C ALA A 51 9.60 -29.34 -11.25
N VAL A 52 9.99 -28.74 -12.39
CA VAL A 52 10.70 -27.45 -12.43
C VAL A 52 9.81 -26.33 -11.91
N VAL A 53 8.55 -26.25 -12.37
CA VAL A 53 7.59 -25.24 -11.92
C VAL A 53 7.39 -25.34 -10.41
N ARG A 54 7.21 -26.55 -9.88
CA ARG A 54 7.06 -26.78 -8.44
C ARG A 54 8.30 -26.36 -7.66
N ALA A 55 9.49 -26.82 -8.07
CA ALA A 55 10.73 -26.43 -7.41
C ALA A 55 10.94 -24.90 -7.42
N THR A 56 10.56 -24.24 -8.51
CA THR A 56 10.62 -22.77 -8.61
C THR A 56 9.61 -22.10 -7.68
N ALA A 57 8.36 -22.58 -7.63
CA ALA A 57 7.34 -22.05 -6.74
C ALA A 57 7.74 -22.20 -5.27
N ASP A 58 8.22 -23.37 -4.88
CA ASP A 58 8.67 -23.66 -3.51
C ASP A 58 9.85 -22.76 -3.11
N THR A 59 10.76 -22.49 -4.06
CA THR A 59 11.91 -21.59 -3.83
C THR A 59 11.49 -20.12 -3.70
N LEU A 60 10.47 -19.69 -4.45
CA LEU A 60 10.03 -18.29 -4.48
C LEU A 60 9.01 -17.93 -3.38
N GLN A 61 8.27 -18.90 -2.85
CA GLN A 61 7.22 -18.64 -1.86
C GLN A 61 7.75 -17.86 -0.63
N GLY A 62 8.86 -18.34 -0.04
CA GLY A 62 9.47 -17.71 1.13
C GLY A 62 9.98 -16.29 0.88
N PRO A 63 10.84 -16.07 -0.14
CA PRO A 63 11.35 -14.74 -0.48
C PRO A 63 10.26 -13.72 -0.80
N ILE A 64 9.21 -14.11 -1.55
CA ILE A 64 8.10 -13.20 -1.87
C ILE A 64 7.35 -12.81 -0.59
N GLN A 65 7.07 -13.77 0.29
CA GLN A 65 6.40 -13.48 1.56
C GLN A 65 7.25 -12.57 2.45
N ALA A 66 8.56 -12.80 2.51
CA ALA A 66 9.49 -11.98 3.27
C ALA A 66 9.54 -10.54 2.72
N ALA A 67 9.71 -10.39 1.41
CA ALA A 67 9.74 -9.08 0.74
C ALA A 67 8.41 -8.31 0.93
N TYR A 68 7.27 -9.00 0.85
CA TYR A 68 5.97 -8.38 1.13
C TYR A 68 5.88 -7.87 2.57
N ARG A 69 6.27 -8.71 3.55
CA ARG A 69 6.26 -8.33 4.96
C ARG A 69 7.19 -7.14 5.22
N GLU A 70 8.39 -7.17 4.66
CA GLU A 70 9.37 -6.09 4.76
C GLU A 70 8.84 -4.79 4.16
N ALA A 71 8.30 -4.83 2.94
CA ALA A 71 7.73 -3.66 2.29
C ALA A 71 6.54 -3.10 3.08
N PHE A 72 5.69 -3.98 3.62
CA PHE A 72 4.58 -3.55 4.45
C PHE A 72 5.06 -2.85 5.72
N GLN A 73 6.05 -3.42 6.41
CA GLN A 73 6.58 -2.88 7.67
C GLN A 73 7.43 -1.62 7.48
N SER A 74 8.17 -1.50 6.38
CA SER A 74 9.10 -0.41 6.15
C SER A 74 8.50 0.76 5.34
N VAL A 75 7.46 0.50 4.55
CA VAL A 75 6.85 1.51 3.66
C VAL A 75 5.41 1.79 4.05
N VAL A 76 4.55 0.76 4.07
CA VAL A 76 3.10 0.94 4.22
C VAL A 76 2.74 1.39 5.62
N LEU A 77 3.22 0.67 6.65
CA LEU A 77 2.90 0.96 8.03
C LEU A 77 3.40 2.35 8.47
N PRO A 78 4.65 2.76 8.20
CA PRO A 78 5.12 4.09 8.59
C PRO A 78 4.40 5.22 7.84
N ALA A 79 4.07 5.03 6.56
CA ALA A 79 3.30 6.02 5.80
C ALA A 79 1.88 6.19 6.36
N PHE A 80 1.23 5.07 6.75
CA PHE A 80 -0.07 5.10 7.40
C PHE A 80 -0.01 5.80 8.76
N GLU A 81 0.96 5.43 9.61
CA GLU A 81 1.16 6.06 10.93
C GLU A 81 1.38 7.56 10.81
N LYS A 82 2.24 7.99 9.88
CA LYS A 82 2.50 9.42 9.62
C LYS A 82 1.24 10.16 9.16
N SER A 83 0.41 9.51 8.35
CA SER A 83 -0.86 10.08 7.88
C SER A 83 -1.86 10.23 9.03
N CYS A 84 -2.00 9.21 9.86
CA CYS A 84 -2.83 9.28 11.07
C CYS A 84 -2.33 10.34 12.05
N GLN A 85 -1.02 10.41 12.30
CA GLN A 85 -0.43 11.44 13.16
C GLN A 85 -0.74 12.85 12.63
N SER A 86 -0.58 13.07 11.32
CA SER A 86 -0.89 14.35 10.69
C SER A 86 -2.38 14.70 10.82
N MET A 87 -3.26 13.72 10.64
CA MET A 87 -4.70 13.89 10.82
C MET A 87 -5.04 14.26 12.27
N PHE A 88 -4.51 13.54 13.26
CA PHE A 88 -4.73 13.86 14.68
C PHE A 88 -4.20 15.24 15.05
N GLN A 89 -3.02 15.60 14.53
CA GLN A 89 -2.43 16.91 14.77
C GLN A 89 -3.33 18.03 14.20
N GLN A 90 -3.78 17.89 12.95
CA GLN A 90 -4.68 18.86 12.32
C GLN A 90 -6.01 18.99 13.08
N ILE A 91 -6.60 17.88 13.52
CA ILE A 91 -7.82 17.87 14.35
C ILE A 91 -7.58 18.63 15.66
N ASN A 92 -6.49 18.30 16.36
CA ASN A 92 -6.14 18.92 17.63
C ASN A 92 -5.87 20.42 17.49
N ASP A 93 -5.17 20.83 16.43
CA ASP A 93 -4.87 22.24 16.17
C ASP A 93 -6.14 23.02 15.84
N THR A 94 -7.06 22.43 15.05
CA THR A 94 -8.37 23.02 14.77
C THR A 94 -9.18 23.22 16.05
N PHE A 95 -9.19 22.23 16.95
CA PHE A 95 -9.88 22.35 18.24
C PHE A 95 -9.25 23.40 19.16
N LYS A 96 -7.92 23.43 19.24
CA LYS A 96 -7.20 24.45 20.02
C LYS A 96 -7.51 25.84 19.52
N GLN A 97 -7.46 26.04 18.20
CA GLN A 97 -7.78 27.32 17.59
C GLN A 97 -9.22 27.75 17.93
N GLY A 98 -10.21 26.89 17.71
CA GLY A 98 -11.60 27.24 18.02
C GLY A 98 -11.87 27.51 19.51
N THR A 99 -11.12 26.85 20.41
CA THR A 99 -11.18 27.13 21.85
C THR A 99 -10.59 28.51 22.16
N GLN A 100 -9.42 28.82 21.62
CA GLN A 100 -8.77 30.13 21.76
C GLN A 100 -9.64 31.26 21.20
N GLU A 101 -10.32 31.05 20.08
CA GLU A 101 -11.26 32.02 19.50
C GLU A 101 -12.45 32.29 20.44
N CYS A 102 -12.99 31.26 21.10
CA CYS A 102 -14.05 31.43 22.10
C CYS A 102 -13.54 32.18 23.34
N ASP A 103 -12.36 31.84 23.85
CA ASP A 103 -11.75 32.50 25.01
C ASP A 103 -11.46 33.98 24.71
N TYR A 104 -10.93 34.27 23.52
CA TYR A 104 -10.69 35.64 23.06
C TYR A 104 -11.98 36.46 22.96
N LEU A 105 -13.05 35.87 22.40
CA LEU A 105 -14.36 36.53 22.34
C LEU A 105 -14.91 36.81 23.74
N GLU A 106 -14.72 35.89 24.69
CA GLU A 106 -15.14 36.08 26.07
C GLU A 106 -14.39 37.25 26.72
N GLU A 107 -13.07 37.25 26.60
CA GLU A 107 -12.21 38.30 27.14
C GLU A 107 -12.54 39.66 26.52
N ALA A 108 -12.72 39.72 25.21
CA ALA A 108 -13.09 40.94 24.49
C ALA A 108 -14.44 41.50 24.98
N VAL A 109 -15.42 40.63 25.23
CA VAL A 109 -16.73 41.02 25.75
C VAL A 109 -16.66 41.51 27.20
N MET A 110 -15.83 40.88 28.05
CA MET A 110 -15.67 41.28 29.45
C MET A 110 -14.98 42.64 29.64
N HIS A 111 -14.12 43.04 28.70
CA HIS A 111 -13.32 44.26 28.81
C HIS A 111 -13.85 45.42 27.95
N LEU A 112 -15.11 45.36 27.50
CA LEU A 112 -15.72 46.48 26.79
C LEU A 112 -15.83 47.71 27.70
N ASP A 113 -15.35 48.85 27.23
CA ASP A 113 -15.53 50.13 27.92
C ASP A 113 -16.92 50.71 27.63
N HIS A 114 -17.86 50.47 28.55
CA HIS A 114 -19.22 51.02 28.44
C HIS A 114 -19.29 52.54 28.70
N SER A 115 -18.22 53.14 29.23
CA SER A 115 -18.15 54.59 29.46
C SER A 115 -17.89 55.37 28.17
N ASP A 116 -17.27 54.73 27.17
CA ASP A 116 -17.05 55.30 25.85
C ASP A 116 -18.38 55.45 25.05
N PRO A 117 -18.76 56.66 24.59
CA PRO A 117 -20.01 56.90 23.88
C PRO A 117 -20.11 56.12 22.56
N ILE A 118 -19.02 56.02 21.81
CA ILE A 118 -19.00 55.33 20.51
C ILE A 118 -19.24 53.83 20.72
N THR A 119 -18.55 53.23 21.67
CA THR A 119 -18.70 51.83 22.04
C THR A 119 -20.15 51.55 22.47
N ARG A 120 -20.76 52.44 23.27
CA ARG A 120 -22.17 52.33 23.69
C ARG A 120 -23.15 52.33 22.53
N ASP A 121 -22.97 53.22 21.57
CA ASP A 121 -23.88 53.35 20.42
C ASP A 121 -23.78 52.13 19.49
N HIS A 122 -22.61 51.50 19.38
CA HIS A 122 -22.37 50.42 18.42
C HIS A 122 -22.43 49.01 19.03
N MET A 123 -22.16 48.85 20.34
CA MET A 123 -22.02 47.54 20.98
C MET A 123 -23.27 46.68 20.81
N GLY A 124 -24.48 47.25 20.89
CA GLY A 124 -25.72 46.50 20.75
C GLY A 124 -25.87 45.80 19.39
N SER A 125 -25.41 46.47 18.32
CA SER A 125 -25.40 45.88 16.97
C SER A 125 -24.36 44.77 16.85
N VAL A 126 -23.13 45.02 17.33
CA VAL A 126 -22.03 44.05 17.27
C VAL A 126 -22.35 42.80 18.09
N MET A 127 -22.83 42.95 19.33
CA MET A 127 -23.20 41.82 20.19
C MET A 127 -24.34 41.00 19.59
N ASN A 128 -25.33 41.65 18.95
CA ASN A 128 -26.39 40.94 18.24
C ASN A 128 -25.87 40.13 17.04
N GLN A 129 -24.90 40.66 16.28
CA GLN A 129 -24.28 39.92 15.18
C GLN A 129 -23.47 38.72 15.68
N VAL A 130 -22.66 38.90 16.73
CA VAL A 130 -21.91 37.79 17.35
C VAL A 130 -22.88 36.71 17.86
N ARG A 131 -23.97 37.11 18.52
CA ARG A 131 -25.02 36.20 18.98
C ARG A 131 -25.66 35.39 17.84
N GLN A 132 -25.96 36.04 16.71
CA GLN A 132 -26.51 35.33 15.53
C GLN A 132 -25.53 34.29 15.00
N LYS A 133 -24.24 34.62 14.89
CA LYS A 133 -23.21 33.68 14.45
C LYS A 133 -23.04 32.50 15.39
N LEU A 134 -23.00 32.75 16.71
CA LEU A 134 -22.95 31.69 17.73
C LEU A 134 -24.18 30.78 17.67
N PHE A 135 -25.36 31.36 17.48
CA PHE A 135 -26.59 30.58 17.32
C PHE A 135 -26.54 29.68 16.08
N GLN A 136 -26.10 30.22 14.94
CA GLN A 136 -25.93 29.46 13.71
C GLN A 136 -24.95 28.31 13.89
N PHE A 137 -23.79 28.57 14.50
CA PHE A 137 -22.80 27.54 14.84
C PHE A 137 -23.42 26.41 15.67
N LEU A 138 -24.17 26.75 16.72
CA LEU A 138 -24.84 25.78 17.59
C LEU A 138 -25.94 24.97 16.91
N GLN A 139 -26.55 25.48 15.83
CA GLN A 139 -27.52 24.73 15.03
C GLN A 139 -26.85 23.78 14.05
N VAL A 140 -25.78 24.23 13.39
CA VAL A 140 -25.06 23.43 12.39
C VAL A 140 -24.25 22.33 13.07
N GLU A 141 -23.64 22.62 14.22
CA GLU A 141 -22.77 21.67 14.93
C GLU A 141 -23.19 21.48 16.40
N PRO A 142 -24.37 20.90 16.68
CA PRO A 142 -24.92 20.82 18.02
C PRO A 142 -24.07 19.99 18.99
N HIS A 143 -23.30 19.02 18.47
CA HIS A 143 -22.45 18.11 19.23
C HIS A 143 -20.96 18.50 19.20
N ASN A 144 -20.60 19.68 18.68
CA ASN A 144 -19.23 20.16 18.72
C ASN A 144 -18.75 20.35 20.16
N THR A 145 -17.47 20.08 20.42
CA THR A 145 -16.85 20.27 21.73
C THR A 145 -16.92 21.72 22.21
N LEU A 146 -16.96 22.68 21.29
CA LEU A 146 -17.08 24.12 21.56
C LEU A 146 -18.52 24.58 21.83
N SER A 147 -19.51 23.69 21.71
CA SER A 147 -20.92 24.05 21.93
C SER A 147 -21.21 24.55 23.35
N LYS A 148 -20.48 24.06 24.36
CA LYS A 148 -20.63 24.54 25.75
C LYS A 148 -20.10 25.98 25.91
N PRO A 149 -18.83 26.29 25.56
CA PRO A 149 -18.33 27.66 25.52
C PRO A 149 -19.21 28.61 24.70
N ALA A 150 -19.61 28.22 23.49
CA ALA A 150 -20.45 29.03 22.61
C ALA A 150 -21.83 29.35 23.23
N ARG A 151 -22.46 28.40 23.94
CA ARG A 151 -23.71 28.65 24.68
C ARG A 151 -23.50 29.62 25.84
N ARG A 152 -22.39 29.49 26.58
CA ARG A 152 -22.07 30.40 27.68
C ARG A 152 -21.89 31.83 27.16
N LEU A 153 -21.11 32.01 26.10
CA LEU A 153 -20.96 33.30 25.41
C LEU A 153 -22.32 33.86 24.97
N MET A 154 -23.16 33.02 24.36
CA MET A 154 -24.50 33.43 23.93
C MET A 154 -25.37 33.96 25.08
N ILE A 155 -25.26 33.37 26.28
CA ILE A 155 -25.97 33.84 27.49
C ILE A 155 -25.37 35.16 28.00
N MET A 156 -24.04 35.28 28.05
CA MET A 156 -23.37 36.53 28.49
C MET A 156 -23.76 37.71 27.61
N LEU A 157 -23.84 37.50 26.30
CA LEU A 157 -24.29 38.53 25.34
C LEU A 157 -25.74 38.95 25.55
N GLN A 158 -26.63 38.08 26.04
CA GLN A 158 -28.02 38.46 26.36
C GLN A 158 -28.10 39.46 27.53
N GLY A 159 -27.22 39.33 28.52
CA GLY A 159 -27.16 40.24 29.66
C GLY A 159 -26.68 41.65 29.31
N LEU A 160 -25.88 41.77 28.25
CA LEU A 160 -25.33 43.05 27.76
C LEU A 160 -26.27 43.76 26.77
N VAL A 161 -27.22 43.05 26.18
CA VAL A 161 -28.25 43.59 25.29
C VAL A 161 -29.53 43.80 26.10
N THR A 162 -29.54 44.78 27.00
CA THR A 162 -30.78 45.16 27.71
C THR A 162 -31.80 45.82 26.75
N PRO A 163 -33.11 45.56 26.90
CA PRO A 163 -34.16 46.06 26.00
C PRO A 163 -34.57 47.51 26.32
N GLY A 164 -33.61 48.44 26.31
CA GLY A 164 -33.85 49.84 26.68
C GLY A 164 -33.09 50.89 25.86
N MET A 165 -32.46 50.52 24.74
CA MET A 165 -31.76 51.44 23.84
C MET A 165 -32.33 51.37 22.42
N THR A 166 -33.62 51.70 22.31
CA THR A 166 -34.27 52.11 21.05
C THR A 166 -34.85 53.49 21.25
#